data_AF-A0A4R7JT39-F1
#
_entry.id   AF-A0A4R7JT39-F1
#
_cell.length_a   1.000
_cell.length_b   1.000
_cell.length_c   1.000
_cell.angle_alpha   90.00
_cell.angle_beta   90.00
_cell.angle_gamma   90.00
#
_symmetry.space_group_name_H-M   'P 1'
#
loop_
_entity.id
_entity.type
_entity.pdbx_description
1 polymer ?
#
loop_
_entity_poly.entity_id
_entity_poly.type
_entity_poly.pdbx_seq_one_letter_code
_entity_poly.pdbx_strand_id
1 'polypeptide(L)'
;MTAIPKEAVSVAGDDVTVDAEVLAPRLGLSVTALQQAMNEGKVRTLVERGEDEDAGRMRLTFRYGGIQFSVMREPGGQLHETEPPPPERRPVRPSLMQLMDSDSGDH
;
A
#
# COMPACT_ATOMS: atom_id res chain seq x y z
N MET A 1 11.56 -12.55 -12.74
CA MET A 1 10.91 -11.73 -11.69
C MET A 1 11.99 -10.88 -11.05
N THR A 2 11.89 -9.56 -11.15
CA THR A 2 12.89 -8.65 -10.56
C THR A 2 12.64 -8.56 -9.06
N ALA A 3 13.64 -8.91 -8.26
CA ALA A 3 13.57 -8.77 -6.81
C ALA A 3 13.24 -7.32 -6.42
N ILE A 4 12.39 -7.14 -5.41
CA ILE A 4 12.07 -5.82 -4.87
C ILE A 4 13.08 -5.55 -3.75
N PRO A 5 13.96 -4.55 -3.86
CA PRO A 5 14.89 -4.24 -2.79
C PRO A 5 14.08 -3.71 -1.60
N LYS A 6 14.42 -4.13 -0.38
CA LYS A 6 13.67 -3.75 0.84
C LYS A 6 13.56 -2.21 1.02
N GLU A 7 14.49 -1.47 0.42
CA GLU A 7 14.57 0.01 0.48
C GLU A 7 13.52 0.68 -0.41
N ALA A 8 12.93 -0.08 -1.33
CA ALA A 8 11.90 0.41 -2.24
C ALA A 8 10.62 0.82 -1.52
N VAL A 9 10.44 0.42 -0.26
CA VAL A 9 9.29 0.81 0.57
C VAL A 9 9.78 1.21 1.94
N SER A 10 9.58 2.49 2.29
CA SER A 10 9.82 3.00 3.64
C SER A 10 8.50 3.39 4.30
N VAL A 11 8.43 3.20 5.62
CA VAL A 11 7.26 3.51 6.45
C VAL A 11 7.71 4.44 7.56
N ALA A 12 7.07 5.60 7.68
CA ALA A 12 7.33 6.60 8.70
C ALA A 12 6.00 6.96 9.36
N GLY A 13 5.68 6.30 10.48
CA GLY A 13 4.36 6.41 11.12
C GLY A 13 3.25 5.89 10.20
N ASP A 14 2.35 6.78 9.80
CA ASP A 14 1.26 6.46 8.89
C ASP A 14 1.62 6.61 7.41
N ASP A 15 2.71 7.31 7.12
CA ASP A 15 3.17 7.57 5.76
C ASP A 15 3.95 6.38 5.20
N VAL A 16 3.62 6.02 3.95
CA VAL A 16 4.32 4.98 3.18
C VAL A 16 4.90 5.62 1.93
N THR A 17 6.21 5.53 1.76
CA THR A 17 6.91 6.00 0.57
C THR A 17 7.38 4.80 -0.25
N VAL A 18 7.17 4.86 -1.56
CA VAL A 18 7.58 3.81 -2.49
C VAL A 18 8.48 4.38 -3.59
N ASP A 19 9.57 3.68 -3.88
CA ASP A 19 10.49 4.04 -4.95
C ASP A 19 9.80 3.97 -6.32
N ALA A 20 9.76 5.11 -7.00
CA ALA A 20 9.12 5.25 -8.29
C ALA A 20 9.83 4.44 -9.39
N GLU A 21 11.16 4.23 -9.30
CA GLU A 21 11.89 3.41 -10.26
C GLU A 21 11.51 1.93 -10.17
N VAL A 22 11.07 1.49 -8.99
CA VAL A 22 10.56 0.14 -8.76
C VAL A 22 9.10 0.03 -9.16
N LEU A 23 8.27 1.02 -8.81
CA LEU A 23 6.82 0.97 -9.04
C LEU A 23 6.42 1.22 -10.49
N ALA A 24 7.01 2.22 -11.15
CA ALA A 24 6.61 2.64 -12.49
C ALA A 24 6.63 1.49 -13.52
N PRO A 25 7.70 0.69 -13.67
CA PRO A 25 7.72 -0.39 -14.67
C PRO A 25 6.67 -1.48 -14.41
N ARG A 26 6.28 -1.70 -13.15
CA ARG A 26 5.24 -2.67 -12.77
C ARG A 26 3.83 -2.22 -13.13
N LEU A 27 3.64 -0.91 -13.31
CA LEU A 27 2.42 -0.31 -13.81
C LEU A 27 2.50 -0.03 -15.33
N GLY A 28 3.58 -0.43 -16.00
CA GLY A 28 3.79 -0.15 -17.43
C GLY A 28 4.05 1.33 -17.72
N LEU A 29 4.62 2.07 -16.76
CA LEU A 29 4.85 3.52 -16.84
C LEU A 29 6.35 3.85 -16.75
N SER A 30 6.70 5.04 -17.24
CA SER A 30 7.94 5.72 -16.81
C SER A 30 7.72 6.40 -15.46
N VAL A 31 8.81 6.76 -14.76
CA VAL A 31 8.75 7.51 -13.49
C VAL A 31 7.98 8.83 -13.65
N THR A 32 8.26 9.58 -14.72
CA THR A 32 7.56 10.84 -15.02
C THR A 32 6.06 10.60 -15.28
N ALA A 33 5.70 9.56 -16.02
CA ALA A 33 4.30 9.24 -16.29
C ALA A 33 3.57 8.77 -15.02
N LEU A 34 4.25 8.04 -14.13
CA LEU A 34 3.73 7.67 -12.82
C LEU A 34 3.44 8.90 -11.96
N GLN A 35 4.40 9.84 -11.85
CA GLN A 35 4.23 11.08 -11.11
C GLN A 35 3.07 11.91 -11.67
N GLN A 36 2.98 12.05 -12.99
CA GLN A 36 1.87 12.74 -13.63
C GLN A 36 0.52 12.04 -13.33
N ALA A 37 0.46 10.71 -13.45
CA ALA A 37 -0.76 9.95 -13.16
C ALA A 37 -1.17 10.04 -11.67
N MET A 38 -0.21 10.13 -10.75
CA MET A 38 -0.48 10.39 -9.33
C MET A 38 -1.03 11.81 -9.11
N ASN A 39 -0.42 12.82 -9.72
CA ASN A 39 -0.90 14.22 -9.65
C ASN A 39 -2.31 14.38 -10.23
N GLU A 40 -2.64 13.60 -11.26
CA GLU A 40 -3.97 13.55 -11.88
C GLU A 40 -4.97 12.65 -11.13
N GLY A 41 -4.57 11.99 -10.04
CA GLY A 41 -5.42 11.08 -9.27
C GLY A 41 -5.83 9.79 -9.99
N LYS A 42 -5.09 9.41 -11.06
CA LYS A 42 -5.35 8.21 -11.87
C LYS A 42 -4.76 6.94 -11.27
N VAL A 43 -3.74 7.08 -10.43
CA VAL A 43 -3.18 5.97 -9.65
C VAL A 43 -3.98 5.83 -8.35
N ARG A 44 -4.56 4.66 -8.14
CA ARG A 44 -5.23 4.33 -6.87
C ARG A 44 -4.32 3.46 -6.02
N THR A 45 -4.21 3.82 -4.75
CA THR A 45 -3.42 3.07 -3.76
C THR A 45 -4.32 2.51 -2.67
N LEU A 46 -4.05 1.28 -2.27
CA LEU A 46 -4.64 0.62 -1.12
C LEU A 46 -3.51 0.16 -0.20
N VAL A 47 -3.62 0.50 1.08
CA VAL A 47 -2.70 0.07 2.14
C VAL A 47 -3.49 -0.76 3.13
N GLU A 48 -3.07 -1.99 3.34
CA GLU A 48 -3.66 -2.92 4.30
C GLU A 48 -2.60 -3.25 5.34
N ARG A 49 -2.88 -2.97 6.61
CA ARG A 49 -2.01 -3.29 7.73
C ARG A 49 -2.53 -4.57 8.39
N GLY A 50 -1.65 -5.54 8.58
CA GLY A 50 -1.97 -6.76 9.30
C GLY A 50 -2.11 -6.49 10.80
N GLU A 51 -3.06 -7.20 11.41
CA GLU A 51 -3.34 -7.20 12.85
C GLU A 51 -3.12 -8.62 13.39
N ASP A 52 -3.05 -8.76 14.71
CA ASP A 52 -2.88 -10.05 15.40
C ASP A 52 -1.72 -10.89 14.85
N GLU A 53 -2.01 -12.04 14.26
CA GLU A 53 -1.01 -12.99 13.71
C GLU A 53 -0.24 -12.39 12.52
N ASP A 54 -0.81 -11.38 11.86
CA ASP A 54 -0.20 -10.64 10.76
C ASP A 54 0.38 -9.29 11.20
N ALA A 55 0.45 -9.02 12.51
CA ALA A 55 0.95 -7.75 13.03
C ALA A 55 2.32 -7.36 12.44
N GLY A 56 2.39 -6.15 11.90
CA GLY A 56 3.59 -5.61 11.25
C GLY A 56 3.77 -5.98 9.78
N ARG A 57 2.92 -6.87 9.23
CA ARG A 57 2.80 -7.04 7.78
C ARG A 57 2.01 -5.90 7.16
N MET A 58 2.39 -5.52 5.94
CA MET A 58 1.65 -4.51 5.19
C MET A 58 1.56 -4.91 3.71
N ARG A 59 0.35 -4.95 3.17
CA ARG A 59 0.15 -5.09 1.72
C ARG A 59 -0.14 -3.72 1.11
N LEU A 60 0.63 -3.37 0.09
CA LEU A 60 0.44 -2.17 -0.71
C LEU A 60 -0.02 -2.61 -2.09
N THR A 61 -1.16 -2.08 -2.54
CA THR A 61 -1.72 -2.36 -3.86
C THR A 61 -1.85 -1.06 -4.64
N PHE A 62 -1.31 -1.06 -5.86
CA PHE A 62 -1.36 0.05 -6.80
C PHE A 62 -2.18 -0.35 -8.02
N ARG A 63 -3.07 0.54 -8.46
CA ARG A 63 -3.96 0.29 -9.61
C ARG A 63 -3.87 1.44 -10.60
N TYR A 64 -3.63 1.12 -11.86
CA TYR A 64 -3.56 2.09 -12.95
C TYR A 64 -3.95 1.45 -14.28
N GLY A 65 -4.88 2.03 -15.03
CA GLY A 65 -5.19 1.60 -16.40
C GLY A 65 -5.59 0.12 -16.55
N GLY A 66 -6.20 -0.48 -15.52
CA GLY A 66 -6.54 -1.92 -15.50
C GLY A 66 -5.43 -2.83 -14.99
N ILE A 67 -4.22 -2.32 -14.78
CA ILE A 67 -3.11 -3.03 -14.16
C ILE A 67 -3.24 -2.93 -12.63
N GLN A 68 -2.99 -4.05 -11.95
CA GLN A 68 -2.86 -4.10 -10.50
C GLN A 68 -1.50 -4.68 -10.13
N PHE A 69 -0.81 -4.03 -9.22
CA PHE A 69 0.45 -4.53 -8.65
C PHE A 69 0.35 -4.52 -7.13
N SER A 70 0.72 -5.61 -6.47
CA SER A 70 0.75 -5.68 -5.01
C SER A 70 2.08 -6.17 -4.47
N VAL A 71 2.53 -5.52 -3.40
CA VAL A 71 3.73 -5.89 -2.66
C VAL A 71 3.36 -6.11 -1.20
N MET A 72 3.84 -7.21 -0.62
CA MET A 72 3.79 -7.48 0.80
C MET A 72 5.12 -7.06 1.43
N ARG A 73 5.03 -6.30 2.51
CA ARG A 73 6.12 -5.95 3.41
C ARG A 73 5.99 -6.76 4.68
N GLU A 74 6.99 -7.58 4.97
CA GLU A 74 7.11 -8.29 6.24
C GLU A 74 7.55 -7.34 7.37
N PRO A 75 7.37 -7.70 8.66
CA PRO A 75 7.81 -6.88 9.79
C PRO A 75 9.29 -6.48 9.73
N GLY A 76 10.15 -7.38 9.22
CA GLY A 76 11.58 -7.13 9.01
C GLY A 76 11.92 -6.24 7.80
N GLY A 77 10.92 -5.70 7.10
CA GLY A 77 11.07 -4.87 5.91
C GLY A 77 11.26 -5.65 4.61
N GLN A 78 11.31 -6.98 4.66
CA GLN A 78 11.44 -7.80 3.45
C GLN A 78 10.22 -7.58 2.54
N LEU A 79 10.49 -7.36 1.26
CA LEU A 79 9.46 -7.14 0.25
C LEU A 79 9.35 -8.33 -0.69
N HIS A 80 8.11 -8.72 -1.00
CA HIS A 80 7.82 -9.67 -2.05
C HIS A 80 6.52 -9.32 -2.78
N GLU A 81 6.45 -9.66 -4.05
CA GLU A 81 5.21 -9.53 -4.81
C GLU A 81 4.17 -10.53 -4.28
N THR A 82 2.93 -10.08 -4.21
CA THR A 82 1.81 -10.89 -3.74
C THR A 82 0.61 -10.69 -4.65
N GLU A 83 -0.34 -11.61 -4.60
CA GLU A 83 -1.55 -11.51 -5.41
C GLU A 83 -2.35 -10.25 -5.03
N PRO A 84 -2.74 -9.42 -6.01
CA PRO A 84 -3.58 -8.27 -5.74
C PRO A 84 -4.96 -8.71 -5.20
N PRO A 85 -5.51 -7.97 -4.23
CA PRO A 85 -6.87 -8.22 -3.80
C PRO A 85 -7.85 -7.91 -4.94
N PRO A 86 -9.05 -8.54 -4.94
CA PRO A 86 -10.09 -8.27 -5.93
C PRO A 86 -10.34 -6.77 -6.13
N PRO A 87 -10.67 -6.31 -7.35
CA PRO A 87 -10.84 -4.90 -7.67
C PRO A 87 -11.88 -4.18 -6.80
N GLU A 88 -12.83 -4.93 -6.24
CA GLU A 88 -13.87 -4.44 -5.34
C GLU A 88 -13.38 -4.08 -3.95
N ARG A 89 -12.23 -4.62 -3.49
CA ARG A 89 -11.63 -4.21 -2.21
C ARG A 89 -11.34 -2.72 -2.24
N ARG A 90 -11.97 -2.01 -1.32
CA ARG A 90 -11.73 -0.60 -1.00
C ARG A 90 -10.91 -0.52 0.29
N PRO A 91 -10.12 0.55 0.48
CA PRO A 91 -9.50 0.80 1.77
C PRO A 91 -10.60 0.87 2.83
N VAL A 92 -10.48 0.03 3.85
CA VAL A 92 -11.31 0.13 5.05
C VAL A 92 -10.82 1.39 5.74
N ARG A 93 -11.56 2.50 5.62
CA ARG A 93 -11.39 3.56 6.63
C ARG A 93 -11.79 2.92 7.96
N PRO A 94 -11.05 3.14 9.07
CA PRO A 94 -11.55 2.70 10.36
C PRO A 94 -12.99 3.21 10.47
N SER A 95 -13.90 2.28 10.74
CA SER A 95 -15.31 2.61 10.81
C SER A 95 -15.48 3.71 11.87
N LEU A 96 -16.35 4.69 11.63
CA LEU A 96 -16.61 5.79 12.59
C LEU A 96 -16.96 5.22 13.99
N MET A 97 -17.51 4.00 14.05
CA MET A 97 -17.78 3.23 15.27
C MET A 97 -16.50 2.96 16.09
N GLN A 98 -15.40 2.53 15.47
CA GLN A 98 -14.13 2.23 16.16
C GLN A 98 -13.43 3.47 16.75
N LEU A 99 -13.78 4.67 16.29
CA LEU A 99 -13.26 5.92 16.84
C LEU A 99 -14.06 6.38 18.07
N MET A 100 -15.31 5.95 18.23
CA MET A 100 -16.15 6.29 19.39
C MET A 100 -15.87 5.38 20.60
N ASP A 101 -15.42 4.14 20.39
CA ASP A 101 -15.04 3.24 21.48
C ASP A 101 -13.72 3.64 22.17
N SER A 102 -12.92 4.53 21.58
CA SER A 102 -11.64 4.98 22.17
C SER A 102 -11.78 6.13 23.19
N ASP A 103 -12.99 6.69 23.36
CA ASP A 103 -13.23 7.82 24.31
C ASP A 103 -14.23 7.44 25.42
N SER A 104 -14.56 6.16 25.56
CA SER A 104 -15.41 5.65 26.64
C SER A 104 -14.60 4.80 27.61
N GLY A 105 -13.92 5.49 28.52
CA GLY A 105 -13.14 4.89 29.61
C GLY A 105 -12.75 5.94 30.64
N ASP A 106 -13.77 6.47 31.33
CA ASP A 106 -13.82 7.18 32.64
C ASP A 106 -12.49 7.33 33.41
N HIS A 107 -12.14 8.56 33.81
CA HIS A 107 -12.49 9.22 35.09
C HIS A 107 -11.75 8.67 36.32
#